data_AF-A0A947A4V9-F1
#
_entry.id   AF-A0A947A4V9-F1
#
_cell.length_a   1.000
_cell.length_b   1.000
_cell.length_c   1.000
_cell.angle_alpha   90.00
_cell.angle_beta   90.00
_cell.angle_gamma   90.00
#
_symmetry.space_group_name_H-M   'P 1'
#
loop_
_entity.id
_entity.type
_entity.pdbx_description
1 polymer ?
#
loop_
_entity_poly.entity_id
_entity_poly.type
_entity_poly.pdbx_seq_one_letter_code
_entity_poly.pdbx_strand_id
1 'polypeptide(L)'
;TYVSFILIGLIPLLIFVIDYFNPLNLNLFVTSSVLTAGGFFLIGWLKAYVNQTRVLKGVIETVGLGAIAAIVAYFVGALLEHLLS
;
A
#
# COMPACT_ATOMS: atom_id res chain seq x y z
N THR A 1 -5.06 11.34 12.94
CA THR A 1 -5.57 10.11 12.28
C THR A 1 -5.96 10.37 10.83
N TYR A 2 -6.87 11.31 10.53
CA TYR A 2 -7.30 11.61 9.16
C TYR A 2 -6.18 12.11 8.23
N VAL A 3 -5.40 13.10 8.68
CA VAL A 3 -4.26 13.64 7.89
C VAL A 3 -3.23 12.55 7.57
N SER A 4 -2.87 11.73 8.57
CA SER A 4 -1.94 10.61 8.37
C SER A 4 -2.47 9.59 7.36
N PHE A 5 -3.78 9.31 7.38
CA PHE A 5 -4.41 8.42 6.40
C PHE A 5 -4.30 8.97 4.98
N ILE A 6 -4.60 10.26 4.78
CA ILE A 6 -4.44 10.92 3.47
C ILE A 6 -2.98 10.85 3.02
N LEU A 7 -2.03 11.26 3.87
CA LEU A 7 -0.63 11.35 3.49
C LEU A 7 -0.06 9.99 3.07
N ILE A 8 -0.32 8.92 3.84
CA ILE A 8 0.15 7.59 3.48
C ILE A 8 -0.62 7.02 2.29
N GLY A 9 -1.94 7.17 2.25
CA GLY A 9 -2.78 6.65 1.17
C GLY A 9 -2.48 7.30 -0.19
N LEU A 10 -2.00 8.55 -0.19
CA LEU A 10 -1.58 9.23 -1.40
C LEU A 10 -0.29 8.65 -2.00
N ILE A 11 0.63 8.12 -1.20
CA ILE A 11 1.95 7.65 -1.66
C ILE A 11 1.84 6.72 -2.90
N PRO A 12 1.06 5.63 -2.89
CA PRO A 12 0.92 4.78 -4.07
C PRO A 12 0.05 5.39 -5.18
N LEU A 13 -0.85 6.32 -4.86
CA LEU A 13 -1.69 7.01 -5.85
C LEU A 13 -0.91 8.05 -6.66
N LEU A 14 0.14 8.63 -6.08
CA LEU A 14 0.94 9.68 -6.72
C LEU A 14 1.52 9.23 -8.07
N ILE A 15 1.90 7.96 -8.22
CA ILE A 15 2.46 7.48 -9.49
C ILE A 15 1.45 7.57 -10.64
N PHE A 16 0.17 7.33 -10.36
CA PHE A 16 -0.90 7.45 -11.35
C PHE A 16 -1.19 8.92 -11.68
N VAL A 17 -1.10 9.81 -10.70
CA VAL A 17 -1.24 11.26 -10.93
C VAL A 17 -0.09 11.77 -11.81
N ILE A 18 1.14 11.33 -11.54
CA ILE A 18 2.30 11.73 -12.34
C ILE A 18 2.16 11.20 -13.78
N ASP A 19 1.81 9.91 -13.93
CA ASP A 19 1.61 9.28 -15.25
C ASP A 19 0.54 9.98 -16.08
N TYR A 20 -0.53 10.46 -15.43
CA TYR A 20 -1.59 11.23 -16.08
C TYR A 20 -1.08 12.54 -16.73
N PHE A 21 -0.15 13.25 -16.08
CA PHE A 21 0.42 14.50 -16.62
C PHE A 21 1.63 14.28 -17.51
N ASN A 22 2.42 13.25 -17.25
CA ASN A 22 3.62 12.91 -17.99
C ASN A 22 3.72 11.38 -18.11
N PRO A 23 3.34 10.80 -19.27
CA PRO A 23 3.30 9.36 -19.46
C PRO A 23 4.61 8.69 -19.07
N LEU A 24 4.54 7.78 -18.11
CA LEU A 24 5.68 7.03 -17.62
C LEU A 24 5.77 5.71 -18.39
N ASN A 25 6.93 5.43 -18.98
CA ASN A 25 7.22 4.13 -19.59
C ASN A 25 7.59 3.07 -18.54
N LEU A 26 6.80 2.97 -17.47
CA LEU A 26 7.03 2.10 -16.31
C LEU A 26 5.79 1.24 -16.04
N ASN A 27 5.97 0.10 -15.36
CA ASN A 27 4.83 -0.69 -14.91
C ASN A 27 4.21 -0.05 -13.65
N LEU A 28 3.15 0.73 -13.85
CA LEU A 28 2.44 1.46 -12.79
C LEU A 28 1.96 0.55 -11.65
N PHE A 29 1.52 -0.66 -11.96
CA PHE A 29 1.06 -1.63 -10.97
C PHE A 29 2.21 -2.05 -10.03
N VAL A 30 3.36 -2.41 -10.59
CA VAL A 30 4.54 -2.81 -9.81
C VAL A 30 5.07 -1.63 -9.01
N THR A 31 5.18 -0.45 -9.63
CA THR A 31 5.65 0.76 -8.95
C THR A 31 4.74 1.15 -7.79
N SER A 32 3.42 1.18 -7.99
CA SER A 32 2.44 1.44 -6.93
C SER A 32 2.49 0.39 -5.81
N SER A 33 2.69 -0.89 -6.15
CA SER A 33 2.81 -1.97 -5.16
C SER A 33 4.06 -1.81 -4.29
N VAL A 34 5.20 -1.45 -4.88
CA VAL A 34 6.44 -1.16 -4.15
C VAL A 34 6.27 0.07 -3.24
N LEU A 35 5.64 1.13 -3.73
CA LEU A 35 5.33 2.32 -2.95
C LEU A 35 4.40 2.01 -1.76
N THR A 36 3.39 1.17 -1.96
CA THR A 36 2.49 0.69 -0.91
C THR A 36 3.23 -0.13 0.15
N ALA A 37 4.09 -1.07 -0.29
CA ALA A 37 4.91 -1.87 0.61
C ALA A 37 5.88 -0.98 1.41
N GLY A 38 6.48 0.03 0.78
CA GLY A 38 7.31 1.05 1.44
C GLY A 38 6.52 1.86 2.48
N GLY A 39 5.28 2.23 2.18
CA GLY A 39 4.36 2.88 3.11
C GLY A 39 4.06 2.01 4.34
N PHE A 40 3.72 0.73 4.13
CA PHE A 40 3.49 -0.21 5.24
C PHE A 40 4.74 -0.50 6.04
N PHE A 41 5.91 -0.58 5.40
CA PHE A 41 7.20 -0.70 6.09
C PHE A 41 7.43 0.50 7.00
N LEU A 42 7.25 1.72 6.48
CA LEU A 42 7.43 2.96 7.25
C LEU A 42 6.45 3.03 8.43
N ILE A 43 5.19 2.69 8.23
CA ILE A 43 4.20 2.63 9.32
C ILE A 43 4.61 1.59 10.36
N GLY A 44 4.99 0.38 9.94
CA GLY A 44 5.37 -0.70 10.84
C GLY A 44 6.63 -0.36 11.66
N TRP A 45 7.59 0.34 11.04
CA TRP A 45 8.78 0.83 11.71
C TRP A 45 8.46 1.94 12.72
N LEU A 46 7.71 2.97 12.33
CA LEU A 46 7.29 4.05 13.23
C LEU A 46 6.46 3.51 14.40
N LYS A 47 5.54 2.58 14.14
CA LYS A 47 4.75 1.88 15.16
C LYS A 47 5.68 1.21 16.18
N ALA A 48 6.69 0.48 15.72
CA ALA A 48 7.60 -0.21 16.61
C ALA A 48 8.52 0.73 17.39
N TYR A 49 9.01 1.79 16.74
CA TYR A 49 9.86 2.81 17.35
C TYR A 49 9.14 3.56 18.47
N VAL A 50 7.94 4.08 18.21
CA VAL A 50 7.15 4.80 19.20
C VAL A 50 6.76 3.90 20.37
N ASN A 51 6.39 2.65 20.10
CA ASN A 51 5.98 1.70 21.13
C ASN A 51 7.16 0.98 21.82
N GLN A 52 8.42 1.32 21.49
CA GLN A 52 9.62 0.68 22.04
C GLN A 52 9.59 -0.86 21.92
N THR A 53 9.03 -1.37 20.81
CA THR A 53 8.96 -2.81 20.52
C THR A 53 9.95 -3.19 19.41
N ARG A 54 10.11 -4.50 19.17
CA ARG A 54 11.03 -4.99 18.13
C ARG A 54 10.59 -4.52 16.75
N VAL A 55 11.41 -3.69 16.10
CA VAL A 55 11.17 -3.10 14.77
C VAL A 55 10.79 -4.16 13.73
N LEU A 56 11.57 -5.24 13.64
CA LEU A 56 11.31 -6.31 12.67
C LEU A 56 9.92 -6.92 12.83
N LYS A 57 9.46 -7.14 14.08
CA LYS A 57 8.13 -7.66 14.36
C LYS A 57 7.05 -6.66 13.91
N GLY A 58 7.21 -5.39 14.26
CA GLY A 58 6.24 -4.35 13.88
C GLY A 58 6.10 -4.16 12.37
N VAL A 59 7.21 -4.21 11.63
CA VAL A 59 7.24 -4.16 10.16
C VAL A 59 6.56 -5.38 9.56
N ILE A 60 6.93 -6.60 9.97
CA ILE A 60 6.37 -7.84 9.43
C ILE A 60 4.87 -7.91 9.65
N GLU A 61 4.39 -7.54 10.84
CA GLU A 61 2.95 -7.48 11.12
C GLU A 61 2.22 -6.51 10.17
N THR A 62 2.75 -5.30 10.01
CA THR A 62 2.08 -4.26 9.22
C THR A 62 2.13 -4.57 7.72
N VAL A 63 3.26 -5.01 7.19
CA VAL A 63 3.39 -5.41 5.78
C VAL A 63 2.56 -6.68 5.51
N GLY A 64 2.57 -7.65 6.42
CA GLY A 64 1.79 -8.89 6.30
C GLY A 64 0.28 -8.63 6.27
N LEU A 65 -0.21 -7.77 7.16
CA LEU A 65 -1.62 -7.34 7.15
C LEU A 65 -1.99 -6.66 5.82
N GLY A 66 -1.12 -5.77 5.33
CA GLY A 66 -1.30 -5.10 4.05
C GLY A 66 -1.35 -6.08 2.86
N ALA A 67 -0.45 -7.07 2.83
CA ALA A 67 -0.41 -8.09 1.80
C ALA A 67 -1.68 -8.95 1.80
N ILE A 68 -2.15 -9.38 2.97
CA ILE A 68 -3.39 -10.14 3.10
C ILE A 68 -4.58 -9.30 2.61
N ALA A 69 -4.66 -8.03 3.00
CA ALA A 69 -5.72 -7.13 2.55
C ALA A 69 -5.70 -6.93 1.02
N ALA A 70 -4.51 -6.77 0.41
CA ALA A 70 -4.37 -6.64 -1.04
C ALA A 70 -4.81 -7.91 -1.78
N ILE A 71 -4.45 -9.09 -1.27
CA ILE A 71 -4.90 -10.38 -1.82
C ILE A 71 -6.42 -10.47 -1.76
N VAL A 72 -7.03 -10.16 -0.60
CA VAL A 72 -8.48 -10.18 -0.43
C VAL A 72 -9.15 -9.21 -1.41
N ALA A 73 -8.66 -7.98 -1.51
CA ALA A 73 -9.19 -6.99 -2.43
C ALA A 73 -9.11 -7.43 -3.90
N TYR A 74 -8.01 -8.07 -4.31
CA TYR A 74 -7.85 -8.61 -5.67
C TYR A 74 -8.87 -9.70 -5.97
N PHE A 75 -9.01 -10.70 -5.08
CA PHE A 75 -9.97 -11.79 -5.27
C PHE A 75 -11.41 -11.32 -5.22
N VAL A 76 -11.76 -10.42 -4.29
CA VAL A 76 -13.10 -9.84 -4.22
C VAL A 76 -13.39 -9.02 -5.47
N GLY A 77 -12.41 -8.26 -5.98
CA GLY A 77 -12.52 -7.55 -7.26
C GLY A 77 -12.80 -8.49 -8.42
N ALA A 78 -12.05 -9.59 -8.54
CA ALA A 78 -12.25 -10.59 -9.59
C ALA A 78 -13.62 -11.29 -9.47
N LEU A 79 -14.09 -11.58 -8.25
CA LEU A 79 -15.42 -12.14 -8.03
C LEU A 79 -16.52 -11.17 -8.48
N LEU A 80 -16.39 -9.90 -8.15
CA LEU A 80 -17.34 -8.86 -8.57
C LEU A 80 -17.35 -8.69 -10.09
N GLU A 81 -16.18 -8.71 -10.74
CA GLU A 81 -16.07 -8.68 -12.20
C GLU A 81 -16.80 -9.86 -12.84
N HIS A 82 -16.65 -11.07 -12.30
CA HIS A 82 -17.34 -12.27 -12.80
C HIS A 82 -18.86 -12.22 -12.62
N LEU A 83 -19.38 -11.56 -11.58
CA LEU A 83 -20.82 -11.45 -11.33
C LEU A 83 -21.51 -10.38 -12.18
N LEU A 84 -20.76 -9.36 -12.61
CA LEU A 84 -21.29 -8.20 -13.35
C LEU A 84 -21.11 -8.29 -14.86
N SER A 85 -20.24 -9.18 -15.33
CA SER A 85 -19.95 -9.45 -16.75
C SER A 85 -20.82 -10.60 -17.27
#